data_AF-A0A183LEJ0-F1
#
_entry.id   AF-A0A183LEJ0-F1
#
_cell.length_a   1.000
_cell.length_b   1.000
_cell.length_c   1.000
_cell.angle_alpha   90.00
_cell.angle_beta   90.00
_cell.angle_gamma   90.00
#
_symmetry.space_group_name_H-M   'P 1'
#
loop_
_entity.id
_entity.type
_entity.pdbx_description
1 polymer ?
#
loop_
_entity_poly.entity_id
_entity_poly.type
_entity_poly.pdbx_seq_one_letter_code
_entity_poly.pdbx_strand_id
1 'polypeptide(L)' 'MNVIQCYAPTKDDNEDVKDQFYHRLQLIVEKCPTKDLTILMRNLNVKVGMDNTGYEEITRRYVLVERNENGERFANL' A
#
# COMPACT_ATOMS: atom_id res chain seq x y z
N MET A 1 11.45 15.44 2.44
CA MET A 1 11.02 14.50 1.39
C MET A 1 11.54 13.12 1.73
N ASN A 2 10.64 12.12 1.80
CA ASN A 2 10.97 10.74 2.15
C ASN A 2 10.67 9.83 0.95
N VAL A 3 11.57 8.91 0.65
CA VAL A 3 11.36 7.88 -0.38
C VAL A 3 11.42 6.53 0.31
N ILE A 4 10.30 5.82 0.30
CA ILE A 4 10.18 4.48 0.86
C ILE A 4 10.14 3.51 -0.31
N GLN A 5 11.12 2.61 -0.31
CA GLN A 5 11.22 1.58 -1.34
C GLN A 5 11.08 0.20 -0.69
N CYS A 6 9.99 -0.50 -1.03
CA CYS A 6 9.70 -1.83 -0.47
C CYS A 6 9.21 -2.80 -1.55
N TYR A 7 9.32 -4.09 -1.24
CA TYR A 7 8.68 -5.16 -2.00
C TYR A 7 7.56 -5.72 -1.16
N ALA A 8 6.34 -5.72 -1.69
CA ALA A 8 5.26 -6.40 -1.02
C ALA A 8 5.47 -7.92 -1.05
N PRO A 9 4.96 -8.62 -0.03
CA PRO A 9 4.82 -10.06 -0.07
C PRO A 9 4.04 -10.52 -1.30
N THR A 10 4.43 -11.68 -1.81
CA THR A 10 3.74 -12.44 -2.83
C THR A 10 2.39 -12.96 -2.33
N LYS A 11 1.54 -13.41 -3.26
CA LYS A 11 0.23 -13.98 -2.89
C LYS A 11 0.38 -15.23 -2.01
N ASP A 12 1.43 -16.01 -2.27
CA ASP A 12 1.67 -17.32 -1.65
C ASP A 12 2.39 -17.20 -0.29
N ASP A 13 2.77 -15.99 0.13
CA ASP A 13 3.33 -15.75 1.45
C ASP A 13 2.27 -15.92 2.55
N ASN A 14 2.73 -16.36 3.74
CA ASN A 14 1.87 -16.54 4.91
C ASN A 14 1.18 -15.22 5.32
N GLU A 15 -0.06 -15.30 5.80
CA GLU A 15 -0.80 -14.12 6.27
C GLU A 15 -0.08 -13.35 7.37
N ASP A 16 0.58 -14.04 8.32
CA ASP A 16 1.38 -13.38 9.38
C ASP A 16 2.54 -12.55 8.81
N VAL A 17 3.15 -13.03 7.70
CA VAL A 17 4.23 -12.31 7.01
C VAL A 17 3.67 -11.06 6.34
N LYS A 18 2.48 -11.17 5.72
CA LYS A 18 1.78 -10.02 5.14
C LYS A 18 1.40 -9.01 6.21
N ASP A 19 0.79 -9.44 7.31
CA ASP A 19 0.38 -8.57 8.42
C ASP A 19 1.57 -7.81 9.00
N GLN A 20 2.66 -8.54 9.28
CA GLN A 20 3.87 -7.93 9.81
C GLN A 20 4.47 -6.91 8.83
N PHE A 21 4.43 -7.18 7.53
CA PHE A 21 4.91 -6.25 6.50
C PHE A 21 4.09 -4.95 6.51
N TYR A 22 2.77 -5.03 6.41
CA TYR A 22 1.91 -3.85 6.34
C TYR A 22 1.91 -3.05 7.65
N HIS A 23 1.95 -3.72 8.81
CA HIS A 23 2.11 -3.05 10.10
C HIS A 23 3.45 -2.28 10.21
N ARG A 24 4.56 -2.89 9.75
CA ARG A 24 5.85 -2.20 9.71
C ARG A 24 5.85 -1.02 8.74
N LEU A 25 5.21 -1.18 7.59
CA LEU A 25 5.12 -0.13 6.58
C LEU A 25 4.33 1.07 7.11
N GLN A 26 3.20 0.83 7.78
CA GLN A 26 2.40 1.87 8.42
C GLN A 26 3.23 2.66 9.44
N LEU A 27 3.97 1.98 10.33
CA LEU A 27 4.85 2.64 11.29
C LEU A 27 5.96 3.49 10.65
N ILE A 28 6.43 3.12 9.45
CA ILE A 28 7.43 3.92 8.72
C ILE A 28 6.77 5.16 8.12
N VAL A 29 5.56 5.02 7.57
CA VAL A 29 4.78 6.14 7.02
C VAL A 29 4.39 7.12 8.13
N GLU A 30 3.93 6.65 9.28
CA GLU A 30 3.57 7.48 10.44
C GLU A 30 4.77 8.26 11.02
N LYS A 31 5.98 7.73 10.89
CA LYS A 31 7.22 8.41 11.31
C LYS A 31 7.69 9.47 10.31
N CYS A 32 7.17 9.45 9.08
CA CYS A 32 7.50 10.47 8.10
C CYS A 32 6.81 11.79 8.49
N PRO A 33 7.55 12.93 8.52
CA PRO A 33 6.93 14.22 8.80
C PRO A 33 5.78 14.50 7.83
N THR A 34 4.58 14.80 8.34
CA THR A 34 3.36 15.02 7.53
C THR A 34 3.50 16.18 6.53
N LYS A 35 4.45 17.09 6.77
CA LYS A 35 4.76 18.23 5.90
C LYS A 35 5.72 17.88 4.75
N ASP A 36 6.33 16.70 4.78
CA ASP A 36 7.25 16.23 3.76
C ASP A 36 6.55 15.31 2.76
N LEU A 37 6.80 15.54 1.47
CA LEU A 37 6.38 14.62 0.41
C LEU A 37 6.95 13.23 0.69
N THR A 38 6.08 12.23 0.82
CA THR A 38 6.44 10.82 1.01
C THR A 38 6.06 10.04 -0.24
N ILE A 39 7.07 9.45 -0.90
CA ILE A 39 6.89 8.65 -2.11
C ILE A 39 7.11 7.18 -1.74
N LEU A 40 6.07 6.37 -1.86
CA LEU A 40 6.15 4.92 -1.75
C LEU A 40 6.19 4.31 -3.16
N MET A 41 7.26 3.59 -3.50
CA MET A 41 7.45 3.07 -4.86
C MET A 41 8.15 1.71 -4.90
N ARG A 42 7.83 0.89 -5.93
CA ARG A 42 8.60 -0.24 -6.54
C ARG A 42 7.68 -1.36 -7.00
N ASN A 43 7.18 -2.21 -6.11
CA ASN A 43 6.20 -3.25 -6.47
C ASN A 43 5.42 -3.66 -5.22
N LEU A 44 4.19 -3.15 -5.12
CA LEU A 44 3.31 -3.45 -4.00
C LEU A 44 2.42 -4.67 -4.25
N ASN A 45 2.44 -5.28 -5.44
CA ASN A 45 1.57 -6.40 -5.83
C ASN A 45 0.08 -6.20 -5.44
N VAL A 46 -0.33 -4.92 -5.44
CA VAL A 46 -1.65 -4.45 -5.05
C VAL A 46 -2.50 -4.35 -6.29
N LYS A 47 -3.70 -4.90 -6.23
CA LYS A 47 -4.80 -4.58 -7.12
C LYS A 47 -5.75 -3.70 -6.33
N VAL A 48 -5.94 -2.46 -6.74
CA VAL A 48 -6.92 -1.58 -6.12
C VAL A 48 -8.16 -1.61 -7.01
N GLY A 49 -9.31 -1.95 -6.40
CA GLY A 49 -10.60 -2.10 -7.06
C GLY A 49 -11.11 -0.83 -7.74
N MET A 50 -12.27 -0.93 -8.40
CA MET A 50 -12.93 0.23 -9.01
C MET A 50 -13.59 1.14 -7.95
N ASP A 51 -14.01 0.57 -6.82
CA ASP A 51 -14.49 1.33 -5.66
C ASP A 51 -13.30 1.84 -4.82
N ASN A 52 -12.93 3.08 -5.10
CA ASN A 52 -11.84 3.80 -4.42
C ASN A 52 -12.36 5.01 -3.65
N THR A 53 -13.64 4.99 -3.28
CA THR A 53 -14.26 6.05 -2.49
C THR A 53 -13.47 6.25 -1.19
N GLY A 54 -12.88 7.43 -0.99
CA GLY A 54 -12.01 7.76 0.15
C GLY A 54 -10.50 7.50 -0.05
N TYR A 55 -10.08 6.96 -1.20
CA TYR A 55 -8.69 6.65 -1.54
C TYR A 55 -8.27 7.23 -2.91
N GLU A 56 -8.97 8.29 -3.35
CA GLU A 56 -8.83 8.87 -4.69
C GLU A 56 -7.45 9.47 -4.96
N GLU A 57 -6.75 9.94 -3.92
CA GLU A 57 -5.40 10.51 -4.03
C GLU A 57 -4.31 9.44 -4.20
N ILE A 58 -4.57 8.21 -3.77
CA ILE A 58 -3.60 7.10 -3.74
C ILE A 58 -3.74 6.23 -4.99
N THR A 59 -4.93 6.24 -5.61
CA THR A 59 -5.27 5.27 -6.65
C THR A 59 -5.33 5.90 -8.04
N ARG A 60 -4.55 5.39 -9.00
CA ARG A 60 -4.70 5.78 -10.42
C ARG A 60 -6.04 5.28 -10.97
N ARG A 61 -6.83 6.18 -11.55
CA ARG A 61 -8.22 6.03 -12.04
C ARG A 61 -8.54 4.93 -13.07
N TYR A 62 -7.63 4.00 -13.38
CA TYR A 62 -7.76 3.12 -14.55
C TYR A 62 -7.38 1.66 -14.32
N VAL A 63 -7.66 1.09 -13.15
CA VAL A 63 -7.45 -0.35 -12.91
C VAL A 63 -8.81 -1.05 -12.84
N LEU A 64 -9.20 -1.71 -13.94
CA LEU A 64 -10.40 -2.58 -14.05
C LEU A 64 -10.11 -3.97 -13.44
N VAL A 65 -9.69 -4.02 -12.18
CA VAL A 65 -9.36 -5.28 -11.51
C VAL A 65 -9.94 -5.27 -10.10
N GLU A 66 -10.56 -6.37 -9.67
CA GLU A 66 -11.05 -6.55 -8.31
C GLU A 66 -9.93 -6.32 -7.28
N ARG A 67 -10.25 -5.63 -6.17
CA ARG A 67 -9.29 -5.34 -5.10
C ARG A 67 -8.83 -6.67 -4.49
N ASN A 68 -7.52 -6.91 -4.45
CA ASN A 68 -6.99 -8.08 -3.76
C ASN A 68 -6.72 -7.76 -2.29
N GLU A 69 -6.50 -8.79 -1.46
CA GLU A 69 -6.19 -8.65 -0.02
C GLU A 69 -5.05 -7.64 0.25
N ASN A 70 -3.99 -7.70 -0.57
CA ASN A 70 -2.89 -6.74 -0.51
C ASN A 70 -3.36 -5.30 -0.74
N GLY A 71 -4.33 -5.08 -1.65
CA GLY A 71 -4.93 -3.79 -1.91
C GLY A 71 -5.84 -3.28 -0.80
N GLU A 72 -6.52 -4.16 -0.07
CA GLU A 72 -7.25 -3.76 1.14
C GLU A 72 -6.29 -3.30 2.23
N ARG A 73 -5.23 -4.07 2.48
CA ARG A 73 -4.19 -3.74 3.47
C ARG A 73 -3.45 -2.46 3.11
N PHE A 74 -3.23 -2.22 1.82
CA PHE A 74 -2.61 -1.00 1.32
C PHE A 74 -3.51 0.24 1.44
N ALA A 75 -4.83 0.09 1.28
CA ALA A 75 -5.76 1.19 1.47
C ALA A 75 -5.76 1.68 2.93
N ASN A 76 -5.57 0.78 3.90
CA ASN A 76 -5.54 1.12 5.32
C ASN A 76 -4.18 1.66 5.83
N LEU A 77 -3.24 1.98 4.93
CA LEU A 77 -1.90 2.45 5.25
C LEU A 77 -1.85 3.98 5.39
#